data_AF-A6H9Z4-F1
#
_entry.id   AF-A6H9Z4-F1
#
_cell.length_a   1.000
_cell.length_b   1.000
_cell.length_c   1.000
_cell.angle_alpha   90.00
_cell.angle_beta   90.00
_cell.angle_gamma   90.00
#
_symmetry.space_group_name_H-M   'P 1'
#
loop_
_entity.id
_entity.type
_entity.pdbx_description
1 polymer ?
#
loop_
_entity_poly.entity_id
_entity_poly.type
_entity_poly.pdbx_seq_one_letter_code
_entity_poly.pdbx_strand_id
1 'polypeptide(L)' 'MGMSIIEQLDPVSFSNYLKKYHNTICGRHPIGVLLNAITELQKSGMNMSFSFLNYAQSSQCRSWQDSSVSYAAGALTVH' A
#
# COMPACT_ATOMS: atom_id res chain seq x y z
N MET A 1 -0.55 -8.36 -3.58
CA MET A 1 -1.15 -8.64 -2.25
C MET A 1 -1.19 -7.37 -1.38
N GLY A 2 -0.08 -6.88 -0.81
CA GLY A 2 -0.10 -5.63 -0.02
C GLY A 2 -0.48 -4.39 -0.84
N MET A 3 0.17 -4.18 -2.00
CA MET A 3 -0.17 -3.11 -2.95
C MET A 3 -1.63 -3.22 -3.44
N SER A 4 -2.07 -4.42 -3.82
CA SER A 4 -3.45 -4.67 -4.26
C SER A 4 -4.51 -4.32 -3.20
N ILE A 5 -4.20 -4.53 -1.92
CA ILE A 5 -5.09 -4.13 -0.81
C ILE A 5 -5.16 -2.60 -0.69
N ILE A 6 -4.04 -1.90 -0.91
CA ILE A 6 -4.05 -0.43 -0.94
C ILE A 6 -4.89 0.07 -2.13
N GLU A 7 -4.82 -0.58 -3.29
CA GLU A 7 -5.66 -0.25 -4.46
C GLU A 7 -7.16 -0.48 -4.21
N GLN A 8 -7.51 -1.38 -3.29
CA GLN A 8 -8.89 -1.61 -2.84
C GLN A 8 -9.40 -0.54 -1.87
N LEU A 9 -8.56 0.40 -1.44
CA LEU A 9 -8.91 1.50 -0.53
C LEU A 9 -9.45 1.03 0.83
N ASP A 10 -9.00 -0.14 1.32
CA ASP A 10 -9.49 -0.75 2.56
C ASP A 10 -8.42 -0.71 3.69
N PRO A 11 -8.59 0.18 4.70
CA PRO A 11 -7.64 0.28 5.82
C PRO A 11 -7.65 -0.95 6.74
N VAL A 12 -8.78 -1.64 6.90
CA VAL A 12 -8.89 -2.81 7.77
C VAL A 12 -8.14 -3.99 7.15
N SER A 13 -8.33 -4.22 5.85
CA SER A 13 -7.59 -5.24 5.11
C SER A 13 -6.09 -4.95 5.11
N PHE A 14 -5.67 -3.68 4.99
CA PHE A 14 -4.25 -3.33 5.07
C PHE A 14 -3.66 -3.60 6.46
N SER A 15 -4.39 -3.26 7.53
CA SER A 15 -3.99 -3.57 8.91
C SER A 15 -3.86 -5.08 9.14
N ASN A 16 -4.83 -5.87 8.65
CA ASN A 16 -4.80 -7.33 8.75
C ASN A 16 -3.62 -7.93 7.96
N TYR A 17 -3.30 -7.39 6.78
CA TYR A 17 -2.11 -7.77 6.02
C TYR A 17 -0.82 -7.53 6.81
N LEU A 18 -0.67 -6.37 7.45
CA LEU A 18 0.50 -6.04 8.26
C LEU A 18 0.62 -6.98 9.48
N LYS A 19 -0.48 -7.26 10.19
CA LYS A 19 -0.50 -8.21 11.31
C LYS A 19 -0.17 -9.64 10.89
N LYS A 20 -0.56 -10.05 9.68
CA LYS A 20 -0.33 -11.41 9.19
C LYS A 20 1.12 -11.63 8.74
N TYR A 21 1.67 -10.71 7.96
CA TYR A 21 2.96 -10.91 7.28
C TYR A 21 4.11 -10.07 7.83
N HIS A 22 3.83 -9.08 8.68
CA HIS A 22 4.84 -8.20 9.27
C HIS A 22 5.81 -7.59 8.23
N ASN A 23 5.30 -7.31 7.02
CA ASN A 23 6.13 -6.73 5.96
C ASN A 23 6.73 -5.40 6.44
N THR A 24 8.02 -5.18 6.17
CA THR A 24 8.84 -4.09 6.71
C THR A 24 8.61 -2.75 6.00
N ILE A 25 7.35 -2.44 5.70
CA ILE A 25 6.94 -1.19 5.07
C ILE A 25 7.13 -0.04 6.07
N CYS A 26 8.11 0.83 5.82
CA CYS A 26 8.42 1.98 6.67
C CYS A 26 7.27 2.99 6.73
N GLY A 27 6.58 3.23 5.60
CA GLY A 27 5.45 4.15 5.47
C GLY A 27 4.09 3.59 5.90
N ARG A 28 4.04 2.46 6.61
CA ARG A 28 2.76 1.79 6.94
C ARG A 28 1.78 2.67 7.73
N HIS A 29 2.27 3.57 8.57
CA HIS A 29 1.42 4.46 9.36
C HIS A 29 0.82 5.60 8.51
N PRO A 30 1.62 6.37 7.72
CA PRO A 30 1.07 7.30 6.74
C PRO A 30 0.09 6.67 5.75
N ILE A 31 0.38 5.47 5.24
CA ILE A 31 -0.55 4.74 4.34
C ILE A 31 -1.87 4.43 5.06
N GLY A 32 -1.81 4.00 6.31
CA GLY A 32 -3.02 3.77 7.12
C GLY A 32 -3.86 5.03 7.31
N VAL A 33 -3.22 6.18 7.57
CA VAL A 33 -3.93 7.47 7.67
C VAL A 33 -4.58 7.84 6.34
N LEU A 34 -3.86 7.71 5.22
CA LEU A 34 -4.38 7.97 3.88
C LEU A 34 -5.61 7.10 3.56
N LEU A 35 -5.54 5.79 3.81
CA LEU A 35 -6.67 4.89 3.56
C LEU A 35 -7.90 5.25 4.40
N ASN A 36 -7.71 5.59 5.68
CA ASN A 36 -8.84 6.04 6.52
C ASN A 36 -9.43 7.36 6.01
N ALA A 37 -8.59 8.32 5.60
CA ALA A 37 -9.06 9.57 5.01
C ALA A 37 -9.89 9.31 3.75
N ILE A 38 -9.41 8.45 2.84
CA ILE A 38 -10.14 8.07 1.63
C ILE A 38 -11.50 7.44 1.99
N THR A 39 -11.54 6.50 2.93
CA THR A 39 -12.81 5.86 3.33
C THR A 39 -13.82 6.86 3.91
N GLU A 40 -13.36 7.90 4.61
CA GLU A 40 -14.24 8.94 5.15
C GLU A 40 -14.81 9.83 4.04
N LEU A 41 -13.98 10.16 3.05
CA LEU A 41 -14.41 10.92 1.88
C LEU A 41 -15.37 10.12 0.99
N GLN A 42 -15.18 8.80 0.88
CA GLN A 42 -16.11 7.91 0.16
C GLN A 42 -17.50 7.87 0.81
N LYS A 43 -17.59 7.92 2.16
CA LYS A 43 -18.90 8.04 2.85
C LYS A 43 -19.63 9.33 2.49
N SER A 44 -18.89 10.37 2.11
CA SER A 44 -19.44 11.65 1.64
C SER A 44 -19.80 11.64 0.14
N GLY A 45 -19.68 10.49 -0.53
CA GLY A 45 -20.05 10.31 -1.93
C GLY A 45 -18.94 10.55 -2.95
N MET A 46 -17.69 10.82 -2.52
CA MET A 46 -16.57 10.98 -3.46
C MET A 46 -16.14 9.65 -4.05
N ASN A 47 -15.98 9.60 -5.36
CA ASN A 47 -15.44 8.46 -6.07
C ASN A 47 -13.92 8.64 -6.22
N MET A 48 -13.16 7.63 -5.81
CA MET A 48 -11.70 7.66 -5.87
C MET A 48 -11.16 6.30 -6.26
N SER A 49 -10.02 6.28 -6.93
CA SER A 49 -9.28 5.06 -7.25
C SER A 49 -7.78 5.26 -7.04
N PHE A 50 -7.11 4.27 -6.48
CA PHE A 50 -5.66 4.26 -6.34
C PHE A 50 -5.07 3.22 -7.29
N SER A 51 -3.94 3.55 -7.94
CA SER A 51 -3.22 2.61 -8.80
C SER A 51 -1.72 2.74 -8.58
N PHE A 52 -1.04 1.61 -8.39
CA PHE A 52 0.41 1.57 -8.49
C PHE A 52 0.83 1.56 -9.95
N LEU A 53 1.78 2.44 -10.28
CA LEU A 53 2.26 2.69 -11.64
C LEU A 53 3.59 1.99 -11.91
N ASN A 54 4.39 1.76 -10.87
CA ASN A 54 5.68 1.13 -11.01
C ASN A 54 6.09 0.36 -9.75
N TYR A 55 6.87 -0.70 -9.94
CA TYR A 55 7.49 -1.48 -8.88
C TYR A 55 8.95 -1.76 -9.22
N ALA A 56 9.84 -1.56 -8.25
CA ALA A 56 11.25 -1.81 -8.39
C ALA A 56 11.83 -2.39 -7.10
N GLN A 57 13.02 -2.97 -7.20
CA GLN A 57 13.80 -3.48 -6.07
C GLN A 57 15.24 -3.00 -6.24
N SER A 58 15.92 -2.65 -5.14
CA SER A 58 17.32 -2.22 -5.21
C SER A 58 18.23 -3.31 -5.78
N SER A 59 17.88 -4.57 -5.56
CA SER A 59 18.56 -5.77 -6.06
C SER A 59 17.58 -6.96 -6.08
N GLN A 60 17.93 -8.01 -6.83
CA GLN A 60 17.19 -9.27 -6.88
C GLN A 60 17.81 -10.28 -5.92
N CYS A 61 17.27 -10.41 -4.71
CA CYS A 61 17.71 -11.42 -3.74
C CYS A 61 17.46 -12.84 -4.30
N ARG A 62 18.50 -13.66 -4.34
CA ARG A 62 18.48 -15.06 -4.80
C ARG A 62 19.02 -16.02 -3.74
N SER A 63 19.75 -15.51 -2.75
CA SER A 63 20.31 -16.25 -1.63
C SER A 63 19.83 -15.68 -0.29
N TRP A 64 20.03 -16.44 0.79
CA TRP A 64 19.68 -16.01 2.16
C TRP A 64 20.57 -14.88 2.68
N GLN A 65 21.74 -14.68 2.09
CA GLN A 65 22.70 -13.64 2.46
C GLN A 65 22.42 -12.31 1.75
N ASP A 66 21.58 -12.33 0.72
CA ASP A 66 21.25 -11.12 -0.03
C ASP A 66 20.30 -10.22 0.76
N SER A 67 20.42 -8.91 0.54
CA SER A 67 19.48 -7.92 1.08
C SER A 67 19.02 -6.98 -0.03
N SER A 68 17.79 -6.49 0.10
CA SER A 68 17.16 -5.59 -0.87
C SER A 68 16.08 -4.75 -0.21
N VAL A 69 15.79 -3.60 -0.81
CA VAL A 69 14.65 -2.73 -0.47
C VAL A 69 13.75 -2.64 -1.69
N SER A 70 12.43 -2.79 -1.47
CA SER A 70 11.42 -2.63 -2.51
C SER A 70 10.91 -1.19 -2.58
N TYR A 71 10.64 -0.73 -3.79
CA TYR A 71 10.07 0.59 -4.11
C TYR A 71 8.78 0.41 -4.92
N ALA A 72 7.76 1.20 -4.59
CA ALA A 72 6.51 1.24 -5.34
C ALA A 72 6.07 2.70 -5.50
N ALA A 73 5.62 3.06 -6.71
CA ALA A 73 5.07 4.37 -7.01
C ALA A 73 3.59 4.20 -7.37
N GLY A 74 2.72 5.05 -6.84
CA GLY A 74 1.29 5.01 -7.11
C GLY A 74 0.63 6.37 -6.98
N ALA A 75 -0.57 6.49 -7.55
CA ALA A 75 -1.33 7.72 -7.58
C ALA A 75 -2.80 7.46 -7.18
N LEU A 76 -3.36 8.40 -6.42
CA LEU A 76 -4.79 8.48 -6.13
C LEU A 76 -5.44 9.45 -7.12
N THR A 77 -6.54 9.04 -7.73
CA THR A 77 -7.39 9.90 -8.58
C THR A 77 -8.75 10.06 -7.92
N VAL A 78 -9.24 11.30 -7.85
CA VAL A 78 -10.62 11.63 -7.43
C VAL A 78 -11.40 11.97 -8.69
N HIS A 79 -12.58 11.39 -8.84
CA HIS A 79 -13.44 11.52 -10.02
C HIS A 79 -14.62 12.45 -9.77
#